data_AF-H3SAS7-F1
#
_entry.id   AF-H3SAS7-F1
#
_cell.length_a   1.000
_cell.length_b   1.000
_cell.length_c   1.000
_cell.angle_alpha   90.00
_cell.angle_beta   90.00
_cell.angle_gamma   90.00
#
_symmetry.space_group_name_H-M   'P 1'
#
loop_
_entity.id
_entity.type
_entity.pdbx_description
1 polymer ?
#
loop_
_entity_poly.entity_id
_entity_poly.type
_entity_poly.pdbx_seq_one_letter_code
_entity_poly.pdbx_strand_id
1 'polypeptide(L)' 'MLNYITRMRSRIGHDPLLLCGASMILYNSSKQVLMLNRSDNGCWCFPGGAIELGGSTS' A
#
# COMPACT_ATOMS: atom_id res chain seq x y z
N MET A 1 3.91 -12.93 13.34
CA MET A 1 2.99 -12.01 14.05
C MET A 1 1.97 -11.51 13.05
N LEU A 2 0.66 -11.58 13.33
CA LEU A 2 -0.37 -11.10 12.39
C LEU A 2 -0.38 -9.56 12.34
N ASN A 3 -0.26 -8.98 11.15
CA ASN A 3 -0.37 -7.53 10.96
C ASN A 3 -1.81 -7.04 11.19
N TYR A 4 -2.00 -5.72 11.39
CA TYR A 4 -3.30 -5.15 11.75
C TYR A 4 -4.37 -5.49 10.71
N ILE A 5 -4.02 -5.38 9.42
CA ILE A 5 -4.93 -5.65 8.32
C ILE A 5 -5.44 -7.10 8.35
N THR A 6 -4.55 -8.08 8.50
CA THR A 6 -4.97 -9.50 8.55
C THR A 6 -5.80 -9.80 9.81
N ARG A 7 -5.45 -9.19 10.95
CA ARG A 7 -6.22 -9.33 12.19
C ARG A 7 -7.63 -8.71 12.07
N MET A 8 -7.78 -7.59 11.36
CA MET A 8 -9.09 -7.00 11.13
C MET A 8 -9.90 -7.88 10.17
N ARG A 9 -9.29 -8.37 9.09
CA ARG A 9 -9.95 -9.25 8.13
C ARG A 9 -10.49 -10.55 8.74
N SER A 10 -9.84 -11.11 9.75
CA SER A 10 -10.38 -12.28 10.46
C SER A 10 -11.63 -11.98 11.30
N ARG A 11 -11.92 -10.72 11.63
CA ARG A 11 -13.05 -10.32 12.48
C ARG A 11 -14.25 -9.81 11.69
N ILE A 12 -14.01 -9.04 10.64
CA ILE A 12 -15.07 -8.39 9.84
C ILE A 12 -15.26 -9.04 8.46
N GLY A 13 -14.44 -10.04 8.11
CA GLY A 13 -14.51 -10.72 6.83
C GLY A 13 -14.33 -9.77 5.64
N HIS A 14 -15.32 -9.78 4.76
CA HIS A 14 -15.35 -8.97 3.53
C HIS A 14 -15.98 -7.59 3.71
N ASP A 15 -16.45 -7.25 4.93
CA ASP A 15 -17.01 -5.93 5.17
C ASP A 15 -15.97 -4.82 4.91
N PRO A 16 -16.42 -3.62 4.52
CA PRO A 16 -15.54 -2.50 4.25
C PRO A 16 -14.60 -2.22 5.43
N LEU A 17 -13.30 -2.09 5.12
CA LEU A 17 -12.25 -1.74 6.08
C LEU A 17 -11.60 -0.44 5.63
N LEU A 18 -11.70 0.61 6.43
CA LEU A 18 -10.99 1.86 6.18
C LEU A 18 -9.50 1.64 6.46
N LEU A 19 -8.66 1.90 5.44
CA LEU A 19 -7.21 1.80 5.53
C LEU A 19 -6.57 3.13 5.12
N CYS A 20 -5.66 3.62 5.95
CA CYS A 20 -4.80 4.73 5.56
C CYS A 20 -3.61 4.20 4.76
N GLY A 21 -3.27 4.90 3.69
CA GLY A 21 -2.11 4.59 2.87
C GLY A 21 -1.45 5.87 2.38
N ALA A 22 -0.22 5.73 1.91
CA ALA A 22 0.54 6.80 1.28
C ALA A 22 1.09 6.32 -0.07
N SER A 23 1.20 7.23 -1.02
CA SER A 23 1.82 7.00 -2.32
C SER A 23 2.71 8.17 -2.69
N MET A 24 3.74 7.90 -3.49
CA MET A 24 4.68 8.91 -3.97
C MET A 24 4.82 8.86 -5.49
N ILE A 25 5.07 10.01 -6.08
CA ILE A 25 5.44 10.16 -7.48
C ILE A 25 6.90 10.60 -7.50
N LEU A 26 7.77 9.76 -8.06
CA LEU A 26 9.20 10.05 -8.18
C LEU A 26 9.55 10.25 -9.65
N TYR A 27 10.27 11.34 -9.93
CA TYR A 27 10.81 11.64 -11.25
C TYR A 27 12.32 11.40 -11.26
N ASN A 28 12.85 10.83 -12.35
CA ASN A 28 14.28 10.86 -12.63
C ASN A 28 14.70 12.18 -13.30
N SER A 29 16.00 12.37 -13.54
CA SER A 29 16.54 13.56 -14.22
C SER A 29 15.95 13.79 -15.63
N SER A 30 15.49 12.72 -16.29
CA SER A 30 14.83 12.75 -17.60
C SER A 30 13.32 13.00 -17.54
N LYS A 31 12.76 13.36 -16.37
CA LYS A 31 11.32 13.58 -16.13
C LYS A 31 10.43 12.35 -16.36
N GLN A 32 10.98 11.15 -16.31
CA GLN A 32 10.20 9.91 -16.33
C GLN A 32 9.75 9.54 -14.92
N VAL A 33 8.59 8.88 -14.81
CA VAL A 33 7.99 8.52 -13.52
C VAL A 33 8.33 7.08 -13.15
N LEU A 34 8.69 6.86 -11.88
CA LEU A 34 8.81 5.52 -11.31
C LEU A 34 7.44 4.88 -11.12
N MET A 35 7.26 3.69 -11.71
CA MET A 35 6.05 2.88 -11.59
C MET A 35 6.42 1.46 -11.11
N LEU A 36 5.53 0.84 -10.35
CA LEU A 36 5.60 -0.57 -9.95
C LEU A 36 4.71 -1.40 -10.87
N ASN A 37 5.22 -2.51 -11.38
CA ASN A 37 4.40 -3.53 -12.04
C ASN A 37 3.91 -4.52 -10.98
N ARG A 38 2.59 -4.64 -10.83
CA ARG A 38 2.01 -5.55 -9.85
C ARG A 38 2.10 -7.00 -10.33
N SER A 39 2.58 -7.88 -9.46
CA SER A 39 2.69 -9.31 -9.78
C SER A 39 1.35 -10.04 -9.89
N ASP A 40 0.28 -9.50 -9.30
CA ASP A 40 -1.03 -10.18 -9.23
C ASP A 40 -1.91 -9.93 -10.46
N ASN A 41 -1.77 -8.78 -11.13
CA ASN A 41 -2.60 -8.43 -12.27
C ASN A 41 -1.83 -7.76 -13.43
N GLY A 42 -0.51 -7.57 -13.30
CA GLY A 42 0.34 -6.96 -14.32
C GLY A 42 0.12 -5.46 -14.52
N CYS A 43 -0.77 -4.83 -13.73
CA CYS A 43 -1.04 -3.40 -13.85
C CYS A 43 0.11 -2.56 -13.27
N TRP A 44 0.31 -1.38 -13.85
CA TRP A 44 1.25 -0.39 -13.33
C TRP A 44 0.59 0.49 -12.28
N CYS A 45 1.28 0.76 -11.18
CA CYS A 45 0.83 1.69 -10.15
C CYS A 45 1.99 2.54 -9.61
N PHE A 46 1.67 3.66 -8.97
CA PHE A 46 2.69 4.42 -8.24
C PHE A 46 3.20 3.63 -7.02
N PRO A 47 4.47 3.81 -6.62
CA PRO A 47 4.95 3.31 -5.34
C PRO A 47 4.08 3.81 -4.19
N GLY A 48 3.76 2.91 -3.26
CA GLY A 48 2.92 3.22 -2.12
C GLY A 48 2.69 2.01 -1.22
N GLY A 49 2.04 2.24 -0.08
CA GLY A 49 1.77 1.21 0.91
C GLY A 49 0.69 1.61 1.90
N ALA A 50 0.13 0.61 2.58
CA ALA A 50 -0.76 0.83 3.71
C ALA A 50 0.07 1.14 4.97
N ILE A 51 -0.47 1.99 5.84
CA ILE A 51 0.13 2.28 7.14
C ILE A 51 -0.25 1.17 8.10
N GLU A 52 0.75 0.56 8.74
CA GLU A 52 0.50 -0.43 9.79
C GLU A 52 0.34 0.24 11.15
N LEU A 53 -0.71 -0.17 11.87
CA LEU A 53 -1.02 0.36 13.19
C LEU A 53 0.13 0.04 14.16
N GLY A 54 0.78 1.07 14.70
CA GLY A 54 1.95 0.94 15.57
C GLY A 54 3.31 1.01 14.85
N GLY A 55 3.32 1.17 13.52
CA GLY A 55 4.51 1.58 12.79
C GLY A 55 4.80 3.06 13.02
N SER A 56 6.00 3.38 13.51
CA SER A 56 6.45 4.77 13.61
C SER A 56 6.53 5.39 12.21
N THR A 57 5.96 6.58 12.05
CA THR A 57 6.06 7.38 10.81
C THR A 57 7.21 8.41 10.89
N SER A 58 8.20 8.13 11.75
CA SER A 58 9.36 8.99 11.99
C SER A 58 10.40 8.90 10.90
#